data_AF-A0A9P9BT12-F1
#
_entry.id   AF-A0A9P9BT12-F1
#
_cell.length_a   1.000
_cell.length_b   1.000
_cell.length_c   1.000
_cell.angle_alpha   90.00
_cell.angle_beta   90.00
_cell.angle_gamma   90.00
#
_symmetry.space_group_name_H-M   'P 1'
#
loop_
_entity.id
_entity.type
_entity.pdbx_description
1 polymer ?
#
loop_
_entity_poly.entity_id
_entity_poly.type
_entity_poly.pdbx_seq_one_letter_code
_entity_poly.pdbx_strand_id
1 'polypeptide(L)'
;MRLFLLPISTRRTLLYAQKIHVVPSEKQTIADKVIVRATKLWAGWEKKESGWQRKVVDYGNYALRRIPYEEWGLKSVPPLSTRRREEETVGNYKAQLIYPDSVIPTTKALQVLHTLGTEREKLHRTRLIWSLIGMPISAPFALVPVVPNLPFFYLVYRAWSHWRALAGGKHIQFLIANTLLSLAPNQTLSSVYPPLLKEGTDTAPGKDKEELLITQAKGRELVKALEIPELEVELERAIWQVENAINEKHQESGAQQVVPHPKEKPNDNKNS
;
A
#
# COMPACT_ATOMS: atom_id res chain seq x y z
N MET A 1 -2.05 0.82 19.27
CA MET A 1 -1.85 1.40 17.90
C MET A 1 -3.20 1.78 17.31
N ARG A 2 -3.25 2.69 16.33
CA ARG A 2 -4.48 2.99 15.58
C ARG A 2 -4.33 2.47 14.15
N LEU A 3 -5.31 1.72 13.68
CA LEU A 3 -5.41 1.23 12.31
C LEU A 3 -6.50 2.04 11.62
N PHE A 4 -6.17 2.68 10.52
CA PHE A 4 -7.10 3.45 9.70
C PHE A 4 -7.42 2.67 8.43
N LEU A 5 -8.71 2.53 8.14
CA LEU A 5 -9.23 2.07 6.87
C LEU A 5 -9.75 3.27 6.11
N LEU A 6 -9.08 3.61 5.02
CA LEU A 6 -9.37 4.78 4.20
C LEU A 6 -9.83 4.30 2.81
N PRO A 7 -11.14 4.23 2.54
CA PRO A 7 -11.65 3.94 1.21
C PRO A 7 -11.04 4.93 0.19
N ILE A 8 -10.49 4.39 -0.90
CA ILE A 8 -9.93 5.20 -2.01
C ILE A 8 -10.88 5.14 -3.20
N SER A 9 -11.40 3.95 -3.50
CA SER A 9 -12.44 3.70 -4.48
C SER A 9 -13.55 2.85 -3.87
N THR A 10 -14.63 2.66 -4.62
CA THR A 10 -15.72 1.70 -4.32
C THR A 10 -15.24 0.27 -4.07
N ARG A 11 -14.02 -0.09 -4.48
CA ARG A 11 -13.45 -1.45 -4.36
C ARG A 11 -12.17 -1.52 -3.53
N ARG A 12 -11.45 -0.40 -3.39
CA ARG A 12 -10.10 -0.37 -2.83
C ARG A 12 -10.03 0.51 -1.60
N THR A 13 -9.39 -0.03 -0.56
CA THR A 13 -9.19 0.63 0.73
C THR A 13 -7.70 0.67 1.05
N LEU A 14 -7.22 1.83 1.47
CA LEU A 14 -5.88 1.99 2.04
C LEU A 14 -5.91 1.63 3.52
N LEU A 15 -4.97 0.79 3.93
CA LEU A 15 -4.67 0.52 5.33
C LEU A 15 -3.51 1.40 5.79
N TYR A 16 -3.65 2.08 6.93
CA TYR A 16 -2.55 2.81 7.57
C TYR A 16 -2.51 2.55 9.08
N ALA A 17 -1.33 2.25 9.61
CA ALA A 17 -1.13 2.02 11.04
C ALA A 17 -0.32 3.14 11.68
N GLN A 18 -0.96 3.91 12.56
CA GLN A 18 -0.31 4.91 13.39
C GLN A 18 0.23 4.27 14.69
N LYS A 19 1.51 4.53 14.97
CA LYS A 19 2.18 4.10 16.20
C LYS A 19 1.92 5.14 17.29
N ILE A 20 1.10 4.78 18.29
CA ILE A 20 0.69 5.72 19.37
C ILE A 20 1.81 5.94 20.41
N HIS A 21 2.80 5.05 20.50
CA HIS A 21 3.89 5.18 21.46
C HIS A 21 5.20 4.71 20.81
N VAL A 22 5.99 5.65 20.32
CA VAL A 22 7.43 5.43 20.19
C VAL A 22 8.03 6.03 21.45
N VAL A 23 8.12 5.23 22.53
CA VAL A 23 8.99 5.62 23.65
C VAL A 23 10.38 5.77 23.03
N PRO A 24 11.00 6.97 23.07
CA PRO A 24 12.35 7.12 22.56
C PRO A 24 13.22 6.14 23.34
N SER A 25 13.80 5.15 22.64
CA SER A 25 14.85 4.35 23.25
C SER A 25 16.00 5.33 23.53
N GLU A 26 16.21 5.69 24.80
CA GLU A 26 17.27 6.62 25.23
C GLU A 26 18.66 6.17 24.73
N LYS A 27 18.81 4.88 24.38
CA LYS A 27 20.01 4.33 23.77
C LYS A 27 19.77 4.12 22.28
N GLN A 28 20.42 4.93 21.46
CA GLN A 28 20.52 4.70 20.01
C GLN A 28 21.25 3.37 19.78
N THR A 29 20.56 2.42 19.17
CA THR A 29 21.13 1.13 18.77
C THR A 29 22.17 1.36 17.67
N ILE A 30 23.11 0.44 17.49
CA ILE A 30 24.07 0.47 16.37
C ILE A 30 23.31 0.54 15.02
N ALA A 31 22.18 -0.16 14.91
CA ALA A 31 21.29 -0.08 13.76
C ALA A 31 20.77 1.34 13.53
N ASP A 32 20.37 2.05 14.58
CA ASP A 32 19.87 3.43 14.47
C ASP A 32 20.95 4.37 13.96
N LYS A 33 22.20 4.19 14.41
CA LYS A 33 23.34 4.98 13.90
C LYS A 33 23.60 4.74 12.41
N VAL A 34 23.50 3.50 11.95
CA VAL A 34 23.64 3.15 10.52
C VAL A 34 22.52 3.79 9.69
N ILE A 35 21.28 3.73 10.18
CA ILE A 35 20.12 4.36 9.53
C ILE A 35 20.34 5.87 9.41
N VAL A 36 20.72 6.55 10.49
CA VAL A 36 20.98 8.00 10.48
C VAL A 36 22.07 8.37 9.47
N ARG A 37 23.15 7.59 9.39
CA ARG A 37 24.21 7.80 8.39
C ARG A 37 23.70 7.60 6.96
N ALA A 38 22.96 6.53 6.71
CA ALA A 38 22.38 6.25 5.40
C ALA A 38 21.43 7.37 4.96
N THR A 39 20.57 7.86 5.87
CA THR A 39 19.67 8.99 5.61
C THR A 39 20.46 10.26 5.27
N LYS A 40 21.52 10.57 6.01
CA LYS A 40 22.37 11.74 5.73
C LYS A 40 23.08 11.62 4.37
N LEU A 41 23.58 10.43 4.03
CA LEU A 41 24.21 10.17 2.73
C LEU A 41 23.19 10.33 1.59
N TRP A 42 22.00 9.78 1.73
CA TRP A 42 20.92 9.90 0.75
C TRP A 42 20.53 11.37 0.52
N ALA A 43 20.30 12.13 1.59
CA ALA A 43 20.01 13.56 1.50
C ALA A 43 21.16 14.36 0.85
N GLY A 44 22.41 13.93 1.06
CA GLY A 44 23.57 14.49 0.37
C GLY A 44 23.58 14.21 -1.13
N TRP A 45 23.12 13.04 -1.56
CA TRP A 45 23.03 12.68 -2.98
C TRP A 45 21.87 13.40 -3.68
N GLU A 46 20.75 13.60 -2.98
CA GLU A 46 19.58 14.30 -3.52
C GLU A 46 19.89 15.77 -3.88
N LYS A 47 20.74 16.43 -3.09
CA LYS A 47 21.17 17.82 -3.32
C LYS A 47 22.12 18.00 -4.51
N LYS A 48 22.63 16.93 -5.11
CA LYS A 48 23.54 17.04 -6.26
C LYS A 48 22.76 17.36 -7.53
N GLU A 49 23.27 18.28 -8.33
CA GLU A 49 22.63 18.69 -9.58
C GLU A 49 22.76 17.63 -10.68
N SER A 50 23.85 16.85 -10.69
CA SER A 50 24.09 15.81 -11.70
C SER A 50 25.08 14.73 -11.21
N GLY A 51 25.26 13.68 -12.01
CA GLY A 51 26.20 12.57 -11.74
C GLY A 51 25.53 11.25 -11.36
N TRP A 52 26.34 10.21 -11.16
CA TRP A 52 25.83 8.85 -10.89
C TRP A 52 24.99 8.78 -9.60
N GLN A 53 25.37 9.53 -8.55
CA GLN A 53 24.63 9.59 -7.29
C GLN A 53 23.22 10.16 -7.48
N ARG A 54 23.09 11.22 -8.28
CA ARG A 54 21.80 11.80 -8.61
C ARG A 54 20.94 10.81 -9.39
N LYS A 55 21.52 10.12 -10.38
CA LYS A 55 20.84 9.03 -11.12
C LYS A 55 20.36 7.90 -10.21
N VAL A 56 21.15 7.53 -9.19
CA VAL A 56 20.74 6.52 -8.19
C VAL A 56 19.55 6.99 -7.37
N VAL A 57 19.54 8.25 -6.94
CA VAL A 57 18.40 8.84 -6.21
C VAL A 57 17.16 8.87 -7.09
N ASP A 58 17.28 9.36 -8.33
CA ASP A 58 16.15 9.46 -9.26
C ASP A 58 15.56 8.08 -9.57
N TYR A 59 16.42 7.09 -9.88
CA TYR A 59 15.97 5.70 -10.12
C TYR A 59 15.38 5.07 -8.85
N GLY A 60 15.99 5.28 -7.69
CA GLY A 60 15.49 4.79 -6.41
C GLY A 60 14.11 5.35 -6.10
N ASN A 61 13.93 6.67 -6.22
CA ASN A 61 12.64 7.33 -6.04
C ASN A 61 11.60 6.82 -7.04
N TYR A 62 11.99 6.62 -8.30
CA TYR A 62 11.13 6.02 -9.30
C TYR A 62 10.69 4.59 -8.93
N ALA A 63 11.60 3.75 -8.47
CA ALA A 63 11.32 2.40 -8.01
C ALA A 63 10.39 2.40 -6.78
N LEU A 64 10.64 3.29 -5.81
CA LEU A 64 9.83 3.43 -4.60
C LEU A 64 8.38 3.84 -4.91
N ARG A 65 8.18 4.75 -5.88
CA ARG A 65 6.84 5.20 -6.31
C ARG A 65 6.00 4.09 -6.93
N ARG A 66 6.64 3.10 -7.57
CA ARG A 66 5.97 1.93 -8.17
C ARG A 66 5.57 0.85 -7.18
N ILE A 67 6.02 0.94 -5.93
CA ILE A 67 5.62 -0.04 -4.92
C ILE A 67 4.12 0.14 -4.64
N PRO A 68 3.31 -0.93 -4.72
CA PRO A 68 1.88 -0.84 -4.49
C PRO A 68 1.57 -0.29 -3.10
N TYR A 69 0.58 0.59 -2.99
CA TYR A 69 0.19 1.24 -1.74
C TYR A 69 -0.21 0.21 -0.65
N GLU A 70 -0.71 -0.96 -1.03
CA GLU A 70 -1.06 -2.03 -0.09
C GLU A 70 0.17 -2.61 0.60
N GLU A 71 1.31 -2.68 -0.12
CA GLU A 71 2.59 -3.08 0.49
C GLU A 71 3.04 -2.05 1.51
N TRP A 72 2.91 -0.76 1.20
CA TRP A 72 3.22 0.32 2.13
C TRP A 72 2.29 0.35 3.35
N GLY A 73 1.00 0.12 3.13
CA GLY A 73 0.01 0.00 4.20
C GLY A 73 0.36 -1.11 5.19
N LEU A 74 0.69 -2.31 4.70
CA LEU A 74 1.14 -3.41 5.56
C LEU A 74 2.49 -3.13 6.25
N LYS A 75 3.40 -2.41 5.59
CA LYS A 75 4.69 -2.01 6.18
C LYS A 75 4.56 -0.99 7.31
N SER A 76 3.49 -0.18 7.32
CA SER A 76 3.22 0.75 8.42
C SER A 76 2.92 0.00 9.72
N VAL A 77 2.30 -1.19 9.62
CA VAL A 77 1.96 -2.03 10.77
C VAL A 77 3.25 -2.51 11.45
N PRO A 78 3.42 -2.25 12.76
CA PRO A 78 4.60 -2.70 13.48
C PRO A 78 4.72 -4.24 13.40
N PRO A 79 5.92 -4.82 13.26
CA PRO A 79 6.04 -6.27 13.25
C PRO A 79 5.70 -6.84 14.65
N LEU A 80 5.07 -8.00 14.68
CA LEU A 80 4.78 -8.73 15.92
C LEU A 80 6.09 -9.32 16.46
N SER A 81 6.75 -8.62 17.39
CA SER A 81 7.86 -9.17 18.16
C SER A 81 7.33 -9.98 19.35
N THR A 82 8.12 -10.91 19.89
CA THR A 82 7.75 -11.70 21.07
C THR A 82 7.32 -10.80 22.23
N ARG A 83 8.13 -9.78 22.54
CA ARG A 83 7.81 -8.74 23.54
C ARG A 83 6.47 -8.05 23.26
N ARG A 84 6.22 -7.65 22.01
CA ARG A 84 4.97 -6.96 21.64
C ARG A 84 3.76 -7.88 21.75
N ARG A 85 3.92 -9.15 21.39
CA ARG A 85 2.87 -10.17 21.52
C ARG A 85 2.45 -10.32 22.98
N GLU A 86 3.43 -10.41 23.88
CA GLU A 86 3.21 -10.48 25.32
C GLU A 86 2.55 -9.19 25.84
N GLU A 87 3.07 -8.02 25.46
CA GLU A 87 2.52 -6.72 25.87
C GLU A 87 1.09 -6.47 25.40
N GLU A 88 0.72 -6.91 24.20
CA GLU A 88 -0.64 -6.74 23.67
C GLU A 88 -1.62 -7.79 24.20
N THR A 89 -1.12 -8.95 24.67
CA THR A 89 -1.96 -9.99 25.28
C THR A 89 -2.17 -9.73 26.77
N VAL A 90 -1.13 -9.27 27.47
CA VAL A 90 -1.13 -8.99 28.91
C VAL A 90 -1.59 -7.56 29.19
N GLY A 91 -1.12 -6.60 28.40
CA GLY A 91 -1.55 -5.22 28.48
C GLY A 91 -2.96 -5.12 27.92
N ASN A 92 -3.87 -4.56 28.71
CA ASN A 92 -5.27 -4.32 28.34
C ASN A 92 -5.44 -3.26 27.21
N TYR A 93 -4.44 -3.10 26.34
CA TYR A 93 -4.39 -2.12 25.26
C TYR A 93 -4.90 -2.75 23.97
N LYS A 94 -6.19 -2.50 23.68
CA LYS A 94 -6.78 -2.86 22.38
C LYS A 94 -6.34 -1.88 21.31
N ALA A 95 -5.94 -2.40 20.15
CA ALA A 95 -5.68 -1.58 18.98
C ALA A 95 -7.01 -1.03 18.43
N GLN A 96 -7.04 0.27 18.11
CA GLN A 96 -8.26 0.92 17.61
C GLN A 96 -8.36 0.75 16.10
N LEU A 97 -9.48 0.23 15.60
CA LEU A 97 -9.78 0.19 14.18
C LEU A 97 -10.73 1.33 13.82
N ILE A 98 -10.19 2.31 13.09
CA ILE A 98 -10.85 3.54 12.69
C ILE A 98 -11.25 3.45 11.21
N TYR A 99 -12.50 3.74 10.92
CA TYR A 99 -13.07 3.65 9.57
C TYR A 99 -14.25 4.63 9.44
N PRO A 100 -14.58 5.07 8.20
CA PRO A 100 -15.79 5.83 7.94
C PRO A 100 -17.00 4.90 7.94
N ASP A 101 -17.93 5.09 8.88
CA ASP A 101 -19.19 4.34 8.96
C ASP A 101 -20.15 4.64 7.80
N SER A 102 -19.97 5.79 7.14
CA SER A 102 -20.71 6.17 5.93
C SER A 102 -20.40 5.30 4.71
N VAL A 103 -19.21 4.67 4.66
CA VAL A 103 -18.74 3.86 3.53
C VAL A 103 -18.55 2.40 3.92
N ILE A 104 -17.97 2.15 5.09
CA ILE A 104 -17.68 0.79 5.60
C ILE A 104 -18.60 0.53 6.80
N PRO A 105 -19.62 -0.33 6.66
CA PRO A 105 -20.43 -0.76 7.79
C PRO A 105 -19.57 -1.43 8.86
N THR A 106 -19.88 -1.20 10.14
CA THR A 106 -19.19 -1.80 11.29
C THR A 106 -19.06 -3.32 11.21
N THR A 107 -20.08 -3.99 10.65
CA THR A 107 -20.09 -5.44 10.44
C THR A 107 -19.07 -5.90 9.40
N LYS A 108 -18.77 -5.07 8.39
CA LYS A 108 -17.82 -5.36 7.30
C LYS A 108 -16.39 -4.89 7.64
N ALA A 109 -16.19 -4.00 8.61
CA ALA A 109 -14.88 -3.40 8.92
C ALA A 109 -13.79 -4.44 9.26
N LEU A 110 -14.11 -5.45 10.09
CA LEU A 110 -13.17 -6.54 10.40
C LEU A 110 -12.85 -7.41 9.19
N GLN A 111 -13.85 -7.65 8.33
CA GLN A 111 -13.67 -8.42 7.11
C GLN A 111 -12.75 -7.69 6.13
N VAL A 112 -12.94 -6.38 5.93
CA VAL A 112 -12.05 -5.56 5.09
C VAL A 112 -10.62 -5.61 5.62
N LEU A 113 -10.43 -5.44 6.94
CA LEU A 113 -9.10 -5.52 7.55
C LEU A 113 -8.46 -6.91 7.37
N HIS A 114 -9.23 -7.98 7.57
CA HIS A 114 -8.76 -9.35 7.36
C HIS A 114 -8.32 -9.58 5.91
N THR A 115 -9.13 -9.16 4.94
CA THR A 115 -8.80 -9.25 3.52
C THR A 115 -7.50 -8.52 3.21
N LEU A 116 -7.36 -7.25 3.62
CA LEU A 116 -6.13 -6.47 3.40
C LEU A 116 -4.89 -7.11 4.04
N GLY A 117 -5.05 -7.80 5.16
CA GLY A 117 -3.97 -8.52 5.85
C GLY A 117 -3.56 -9.86 5.21
N THR A 118 -4.37 -10.42 4.32
CA THR A 118 -4.19 -11.80 3.80
C THR A 118 -4.09 -11.89 2.27
N GLU A 119 -4.74 -10.98 1.53
CA GLU A 119 -4.89 -11.07 0.06
C GLU A 119 -3.56 -11.22 -0.70
N ARG A 120 -2.49 -10.58 -0.21
CA ARG A 120 -1.18 -10.51 -0.87
C ARG A 120 -0.11 -11.35 -0.19
N GLU A 121 -0.49 -12.21 0.76
CA GLU A 121 0.47 -13.01 1.52
C GLU A 121 1.30 -13.92 0.60
N LYS A 122 0.64 -14.66 -0.31
CA LYS A 122 1.33 -15.54 -1.27
C LYS A 122 2.30 -14.75 -2.16
N LEU A 123 1.88 -13.59 -2.65
CA LEU A 123 2.71 -12.73 -3.51
C LEU A 123 3.96 -12.28 -2.75
N HIS A 124 3.82 -11.76 -1.54
CA HIS A 124 4.95 -11.28 -0.75
C HIS A 124 5.90 -12.41 -0.35
N ARG A 125 5.38 -13.59 0.00
CA ARG A 125 6.19 -14.78 0.31
C ARG A 125 7.03 -15.21 -0.89
N THR A 126 6.41 -15.34 -2.05
CA THR A 126 7.11 -15.73 -3.28
C THR A 126 8.17 -14.71 -3.65
N ARG A 127 7.85 -13.41 -3.66
CA ARG A 127 8.82 -12.35 -4.00
C ARG A 127 9.94 -12.20 -2.99
N LEU A 128 9.69 -12.44 -1.70
CA LEU A 128 10.72 -12.52 -0.67
C LEU A 128 11.72 -13.64 -1.00
N ILE A 129 11.23 -14.85 -1.26
CA ILE A 129 12.08 -16.00 -1.62
C ILE A 129 12.93 -15.70 -2.86
N TRP A 130 12.31 -15.18 -3.92
CA TRP A 130 13.04 -14.80 -5.14
C TRP A 130 14.08 -13.71 -4.91
N SER A 131 13.78 -12.74 -4.04
CA SER A 131 14.74 -11.70 -3.67
C SER A 131 15.93 -12.31 -2.93
N LEU A 132 15.69 -13.24 -2.00
CA LEU A 132 16.74 -13.94 -1.27
C LEU A 132 17.62 -14.83 -2.16
N ILE A 133 17.02 -15.50 -3.15
CA ILE A 133 17.76 -16.30 -4.16
C ILE A 133 18.59 -15.40 -5.09
N GLY A 134 18.07 -14.22 -5.45
CA GLY A 134 18.78 -13.28 -6.32
C GLY A 134 19.99 -12.62 -5.65
N MET A 135 19.97 -12.44 -4.32
CA MET A 135 21.06 -11.79 -3.58
C MET A 135 22.44 -12.42 -3.85
N PRO A 136 22.68 -13.73 -3.67
CA PRO A 136 23.99 -14.34 -3.94
C PRO A 136 24.42 -14.21 -5.40
N ILE A 137 23.47 -14.20 -6.35
CA ILE A 137 23.76 -14.03 -7.78
C ILE A 137 24.24 -12.60 -8.06
N SER A 138 23.63 -11.62 -7.41
CA SER A 138 24.01 -10.21 -7.56
C SER A 138 25.23 -9.81 -6.73
N ALA A 139 25.62 -10.57 -5.71
CA ALA A 139 26.69 -10.22 -4.77
C ALA A 139 28.07 -9.95 -5.42
N PRO A 140 28.53 -10.68 -6.46
CA PRO A 140 29.84 -10.47 -7.08
C PRO A 140 30.04 -9.06 -7.66
N PHE A 141 28.96 -8.36 -8.03
CA PHE A 141 29.03 -6.98 -8.53
C PHE A 141 29.41 -5.94 -7.45
N ALA A 142 29.56 -6.34 -6.19
CA ALA A 142 30.01 -5.47 -5.10
C ALA A 142 31.53 -5.19 -5.12
N LEU A 143 32.30 -5.89 -5.96
CA LEU A 143 33.74 -5.77 -6.03
C LEU A 143 34.23 -4.59 -6.90
N VAL A 144 33.33 -3.85 -7.57
CA VAL A 144 33.70 -2.69 -8.40
C VAL A 144 33.71 -1.41 -7.54
N PRO A 145 34.86 -0.74 -7.34
CA PRO A 145 35.01 0.32 -6.34
C PRO A 145 34.33 1.66 -6.66
N VAL A 146 33.81 1.85 -7.89
CA VAL A 146 33.30 3.15 -8.36
C VAL A 146 31.78 3.30 -8.17
N VAL A 147 31.02 2.19 -8.22
CA VAL A 147 29.55 2.21 -8.19
C VAL A 147 29.06 1.19 -7.16
N PRO A 148 28.19 1.56 -6.21
CA PRO A 148 27.61 0.59 -5.28
C PRO A 148 26.85 -0.48 -6.06
N ASN A 149 26.84 -1.72 -5.56
CA ASN A 149 26.10 -2.82 -6.16
C ASN A 149 24.58 -2.62 -6.04
N LEU A 150 24.04 -1.74 -6.88
CA LEU A 150 22.62 -1.37 -6.90
C LEU A 150 21.72 -2.60 -7.05
N PRO A 151 22.02 -3.60 -7.91
CA PRO A 151 21.23 -4.82 -7.98
C PRO A 151 21.13 -5.56 -6.64
N PHE A 152 22.25 -5.73 -5.94
CA PHE A 152 22.26 -6.39 -4.64
C PHE A 152 21.49 -5.59 -3.59
N PHE A 153 21.76 -4.29 -3.45
CA PHE A 153 21.06 -3.46 -2.48
C PHE A 153 19.57 -3.34 -2.76
N TYR A 154 19.17 -3.33 -4.03
CA TYR A 154 17.77 -3.41 -4.43
C TYR A 154 17.13 -4.71 -3.96
N LEU A 155 17.78 -5.87 -4.16
CA LEU A 155 17.25 -7.16 -3.70
C LEU A 155 17.18 -7.27 -2.18
N VAL A 156 18.18 -6.75 -1.46
CA VAL A 156 18.14 -6.62 0.01
C VAL A 156 16.95 -5.78 0.45
N TYR A 157 16.76 -4.61 -0.17
CA TYR A 157 15.62 -3.74 0.11
C TYR A 157 14.28 -4.43 -0.20
N ARG A 158 14.16 -5.10 -1.34
CA ARG A 158 12.93 -5.82 -1.73
C ARG A 158 12.64 -6.99 -0.79
N ALA A 159 13.66 -7.74 -0.38
CA ALA A 159 13.52 -8.78 0.64
C ALA A 159 13.01 -8.18 1.95
N TRP A 160 13.64 -7.11 2.46
CA TRP A 160 13.17 -6.43 3.67
C TRP A 160 11.73 -5.90 3.52
N SER A 161 11.40 -5.29 2.39
CA SER A 161 10.08 -4.70 2.12
C SER A 161 8.98 -5.76 2.13
N HIS A 162 9.21 -6.89 1.47
CA HIS A 162 8.28 -8.02 1.46
C HIS A 162 8.17 -8.71 2.81
N TRP A 163 9.29 -8.90 3.51
CA TRP A 163 9.27 -9.43 4.87
C TRP A 163 8.47 -8.52 5.82
N ARG A 164 8.66 -7.19 5.73
CA ARG A 164 7.93 -6.22 6.55
C ARG A 164 6.43 -6.25 6.28
N ALA A 165 6.01 -6.32 5.02
CA ALA A 165 4.60 -6.43 4.65
C ALA A 165 3.98 -7.74 5.17
N LEU A 166 4.67 -8.88 5.04
CA LEU A 166 4.23 -10.17 5.62
C LEU A 166 4.10 -10.10 7.13
N ALA A 167 5.08 -9.51 7.82
CA ALA A 167 5.04 -9.36 9.26
C ALA A 167 3.88 -8.46 9.71
N GLY A 168 3.55 -7.42 8.93
CA GLY A 168 2.38 -6.57 9.16
C GLY A 168 1.06 -7.32 8.98
N GLY A 169 0.91 -8.08 7.89
CA GLY A 169 -0.27 -8.93 7.64
C GLY A 169 -0.48 -9.97 8.74
N LYS A 170 0.58 -10.66 9.18
CA LYS A 170 0.53 -11.60 10.31
C LYS A 170 0.13 -10.92 11.62
N HIS A 171 0.58 -9.69 11.84
CA HIS A 171 0.18 -8.94 13.01
C HIS A 171 -1.32 -8.62 12.99
N ILE A 172 -1.86 -8.20 11.84
CA ILE A 172 -3.32 -7.99 11.68
C ILE A 172 -4.09 -9.28 11.98
N GLN A 173 -3.66 -10.40 11.41
CA GLN A 173 -4.28 -11.71 11.65
C GLN A 173 -4.25 -12.07 13.15
N PHE A 174 -3.14 -11.81 13.84
CA PHE A 174 -3.01 -12.01 15.28
C PHE A 174 -4.01 -11.14 16.09
N LEU A 175 -4.14 -9.86 15.76
CA LEU A 175 -5.07 -8.96 16.45
C LEU A 175 -6.53 -9.41 16.29
N ILE A 176 -6.91 -9.85 15.09
CA ILE A 176 -8.25 -10.35 14.80
C ILE A 176 -8.49 -11.66 15.56
N ALA A 177 -7.56 -12.62 15.48
CA ALA A 177 -7.71 -13.92 16.13
C ALA A 177 -7.84 -13.83 17.65
N ASN A 178 -7.20 -12.85 18.28
CA ASN A 178 -7.23 -12.67 19.74
C ASN A 178 -8.24 -11.59 20.19
N THR A 179 -9.06 -11.05 19.27
CA THR A 179 -10.06 -10.01 19.57
C THR A 179 -9.44 -8.80 20.29
N LEU A 180 -8.22 -8.42 19.87
CA LEU A 180 -7.45 -7.29 20.42
C LEU A 180 -7.78 -5.97 19.71
N LEU A 181 -8.87 -5.94 18.93
CA LEU A 181 -9.32 -4.77 18.18
C LEU A 181 -10.57 -4.17 18.85
N SER A 182 -10.54 -2.85 19.03
CA SER A 182 -11.74 -2.06 19.37
C SER A 182 -12.20 -1.30 18.13
N LEU A 183 -13.43 -1.55 17.68
CA LEU A 183 -14.04 -0.84 16.55
C LEU A 183 -14.37 0.60 16.98
N ALA A 184 -13.85 1.58 16.23
CA ALA A 184 -13.99 3.00 16.53
C ALA A 184 -14.42 3.76 15.26
N PRO A 185 -15.72 3.77 14.92
CA PRO A 185 -16.22 4.59 13.81
C PRO A 185 -15.89 6.06 14.07
N ASN A 186 -15.47 6.79 13.04
CA ASN A 186 -15.02 8.18 13.19
C ASN A 186 -15.82 9.12 12.28
N GLN A 187 -16.57 10.04 12.90
CA GLN A 187 -17.45 10.97 12.19
C GLN A 187 -16.69 11.99 11.33
N THR A 188 -15.53 12.47 11.80
CA THR A 188 -14.65 13.37 11.04
C THR A 188 -14.15 12.71 9.75
N LEU A 189 -13.89 11.41 9.80
CA LEU A 189 -13.51 10.63 8.63
C LEU A 189 -14.71 10.44 7.69
N SER A 190 -15.88 10.14 8.24
CA SER A 190 -17.11 9.91 7.48
C SER A 190 -17.59 11.13 6.70
N SER A 191 -17.36 12.35 7.20
CA SER A 191 -17.83 13.59 6.55
C SER A 191 -17.07 13.94 5.26
N VAL A 192 -15.86 13.42 5.09
CA VAL A 192 -15.03 13.66 3.88
C VAL A 192 -15.58 12.85 2.69
N TYR A 193 -16.18 11.69 2.97
CA TYR A 193 -16.67 10.77 1.97
C TYR A 193 -18.06 11.16 1.46
N PRO A 194 -18.34 10.94 0.16
CA PRO A 194 -19.71 11.04 -0.33
C PRO A 194 -20.57 9.98 0.40
N PRO A 195 -21.83 10.31 0.78
CA PRO A 195 -22.72 9.32 1.33
C PRO A 195 -22.94 8.22 0.28
N LEU A 196 -22.56 6.97 0.61
CA LEU A 196 -22.96 5.85 -0.23
C LEU A 196 -24.48 5.77 -0.19
N LEU A 197 -25.14 5.93 -1.34
CA LEU A 197 -26.55 5.60 -1.45
C LEU A 197 -26.69 4.14 -1.01
N LYS A 198 -27.49 3.91 0.05
CA LYS A 198 -27.66 2.63 0.73
C LYS A 198 -27.89 1.51 -0.31
N GLU A 199 -27.20 0.38 -0.14
CA GLU A 199 -27.45 -0.87 -0.87
C GLU A 199 -28.97 -1.13 -0.92
N GLY A 200 -29.56 -1.02 -2.11
CA GLY A 200 -31.01 -1.06 -2.27
C GLY A 200 -31.47 -0.93 -3.72
N THR A 201 -30.80 -1.55 -4.68
CA THR A 201 -31.41 -2.11 -5.91
C THR A 201 -30.44 -3.09 -6.57
N ASP A 202 -30.86 -4.34 -6.66
CA ASP A 202 -30.16 -5.42 -7.38
C ASP A 202 -30.42 -5.41 -8.89
N THR A 203 -30.80 -4.27 -9.47
CA THR A 203 -31.16 -4.15 -10.88
C THR A 203 -30.77 -2.79 -11.44
N ALA A 204 -29.49 -2.60 -11.74
CA ALA A 204 -29.03 -1.56 -12.67
C ALA A 204 -27.80 -2.06 -13.45
N PRO A 205 -27.80 -1.97 -14.80
CA PRO A 205 -26.63 -2.33 -15.60
C PRO A 205 -25.56 -1.24 -15.40
N GLY A 206 -24.61 -1.50 -14.50
CA GLY A 206 -23.58 -0.51 -14.13
C GLY A 206 -22.72 -0.83 -12.91
N LYS A 207 -23.02 -1.88 -12.13
CA LYS A 207 -22.27 -2.31 -10.92
C LYS A 207 -20.77 -2.63 -11.15
N ASP A 208 -20.31 -2.68 -12.39
CA ASP A 208 -18.94 -3.06 -12.73
C ASP A 208 -17.92 -1.91 -12.80
N LYS A 209 -18.37 -0.65 -12.73
CA LYS A 209 -17.45 0.49 -12.84
C LYS A 209 -16.89 0.86 -11.47
N GLU A 210 -15.57 0.73 -11.33
CA GLU A 210 -14.85 1.16 -10.14
C GLU A 210 -14.73 2.69 -10.13
N GLU A 211 -15.38 3.35 -9.16
CA GLU A 211 -15.34 4.82 -8.99
C GLU A 211 -14.47 5.26 -7.81
N LEU A 212 -13.78 6.40 -7.98
CA LEU A 212 -12.94 7.03 -6.97
C LEU A 212 -13.81 7.74 -5.92
N LEU A 213 -13.55 7.51 -4.62
CA LEU A 213 -14.32 8.07 -3.51
C LEU A 213 -13.68 9.31 -2.90
N ILE A 214 -12.37 9.49 -3.07
CA ILE A 214 -11.60 10.60 -2.50
C ILE A 214 -10.62 11.18 -3.52
N THR A 215 -10.58 12.50 -3.62
CA THR A 215 -9.65 13.24 -4.49
C THR A 215 -8.40 13.65 -3.70
N GLN A 216 -7.33 14.03 -4.39
CA GLN A 216 -6.09 14.51 -3.76
C GLN A 216 -6.34 15.70 -2.80
N ALA A 217 -7.18 16.65 -3.21
CA ALA A 217 -7.51 17.81 -2.37
C ALA A 217 -8.21 17.41 -1.06
N LYS A 218 -9.23 16.54 -1.15
CA LYS A 218 -9.92 15.98 0.02
C LYS A 218 -9.01 15.12 0.89
N GLY A 219 -8.06 14.40 0.29
CA GLY A 219 -7.05 13.63 1.01
C GLY A 219 -6.20 14.52 1.93
N ARG A 220 -5.79 15.70 1.44
CA ARG A 220 -5.04 16.68 2.25
C ARG A 220 -5.87 17.27 3.39
N GLU A 221 -7.14 17.56 3.14
CA GLU A 221 -8.08 18.00 4.19
C GLU A 221 -8.24 16.94 5.27
N LEU A 222 -8.40 15.67 4.88
CA LEU A 222 -8.52 14.54 5.79
C LEU A 222 -7.27 14.34 6.64
N VAL A 223 -6.08 14.44 6.04
CA VAL A 223 -4.82 14.32 6.78
C VAL A 223 -4.67 15.43 7.82
N LYS A 224 -5.05 16.66 7.47
CA LYS A 224 -5.07 17.78 8.42
C LYS A 224 -6.08 17.55 9.55
N ALA A 225 -7.28 17.08 9.22
CA ALA A 225 -8.34 16.82 10.19
C ALA A 225 -7.99 15.67 11.16
N LEU A 226 -7.21 14.68 10.71
CA LEU A 226 -6.73 13.57 11.55
C LEU A 226 -5.43 13.91 12.31
N GLU A 227 -4.77 15.02 11.99
CA GLU A 227 -3.46 15.43 12.55
C GLU A 227 -2.36 14.37 12.35
N ILE A 228 -2.33 13.72 11.17
CA ILE A 228 -1.36 12.65 10.85
C ILE A 228 -0.53 13.05 9.61
N PRO A 229 0.45 13.97 9.73
CA PRO A 229 1.21 14.44 8.56
C PRO A 229 1.95 13.31 7.82
N GLU A 230 2.37 12.26 8.54
CA GLU A 230 3.01 11.07 7.96
C GLU A 230 2.11 10.30 6.97
N LEU A 231 0.79 10.45 7.07
CA LEU A 231 -0.18 9.79 6.20
C LEU A 231 -0.26 10.46 4.82
N GLU A 232 0.10 11.74 4.68
CA GLU A 232 -0.10 12.53 3.45
C GLU A 232 0.48 11.83 2.23
N VAL A 233 1.78 11.52 2.28
CA VAL A 233 2.50 10.92 1.16
C VAL A 233 1.96 9.52 0.80
N GLU A 234 1.51 8.77 1.81
CA GLU A 234 0.94 7.43 1.62
C GLU A 234 -0.45 7.49 0.98
N LEU A 235 -1.27 8.44 1.41
CA LEU A 235 -2.60 8.67 0.88
C LEU A 235 -2.55 9.22 -0.55
N GLU A 236 -1.72 10.22 -0.82
CA GLU A 236 -1.55 10.78 -2.16
C GLU A 236 -1.10 9.73 -3.16
N ARG A 237 -0.16 8.86 -2.75
CA ARG A 237 0.33 7.73 -3.56
C ARG A 237 -0.80 6.74 -3.83
N ALA A 238 -1.58 6.37 -2.81
CA ALA A 238 -2.69 5.44 -2.97
C ALA A 238 -3.74 5.97 -3.94
N ILE A 239 -4.14 7.24 -3.80
CA ILE A 239 -5.10 7.90 -4.70
C ILE A 239 -4.57 7.88 -6.13
N TRP A 240 -3.32 8.29 -6.34
CA TRP A 240 -2.71 8.32 -7.69
C TRP A 240 -2.63 6.93 -8.32
N GLN A 241 -2.24 5.89 -7.57
CA GLN A 241 -2.17 4.52 -8.08
C GLN A 241 -3.55 3.97 -8.45
N VAL A 242 -4.57 4.26 -7.63
CA VAL A 242 -5.95 3.81 -7.90
C VAL A 242 -6.56 4.55 -9.08
N GLU A 243 -6.40 5.87 -9.14
CA GLU A 243 -6.87 6.71 -10.24
C GLU A 243 -6.28 6.26 -11.58
N ASN A 244 -4.97 6.03 -11.66
CA ASN A 244 -4.34 5.53 -12.87
C ASN A 244 -4.86 4.14 -13.26
N ALA A 245 -5.03 3.23 -12.30
CA ALA A 245 -5.54 1.90 -12.57
C ALA A 245 -7.01 1.91 -13.05
N ILE A 246 -7.83 2.86 -12.60
CA ILE A 246 -9.19 3.06 -13.10
C ILE A 246 -9.14 3.60 -14.54
N ASN A 247 -8.28 4.58 -14.82
CA ASN A 247 -8.12 5.17 -16.14
C ASN A 247 -7.62 4.16 -17.18
N GLU A 248 -6.62 3.33 -16.82
CA GLU A 248 -6.11 2.24 -17.68
C GLU A 248 -7.24 1.27 -18.05
N LYS A 249 -8.04 0.82 -17.07
CA LYS A 249 -9.20 -0.07 -17.32
C LYS A 249 -10.27 0.56 -18.22
N HIS A 250 -10.53 1.87 -18.07
CA HIS A 250 -11.49 2.57 -18.92
C HIS A 250 -10.99 2.66 -20.37
N GLN A 251 -9.69 2.88 -20.58
CA GLN A 251 -9.08 2.91 -21.91
C GLN A 251 -9.11 1.53 -22.59
N GLU A 252 -8.79 0.46 -21.85
CA GLU A 252 -8.86 -0.92 -22.36
C GLU A 252 -10.29 -1.32 -22.75
N SER A 253 -11.28 -0.96 -21.93
CA SER A 253 -12.70 -1.24 -22.20
C SER A 253 -13.22 -0.47 -23.42
N GLY A 254 -12.77 0.78 -23.60
CA GLY A 254 -13.10 1.59 -24.77
C GLY A 254 -12.42 1.09 -26.06
N ALA A 255 -11.18 0.60 -25.97
CA ALA A 255 -10.45 0.07 -27.12
C ALA A 255 -11.01 -1.28 -27.63
N GLN A 256 -11.50 -2.14 -26.73
CA GLN A 256 -12.10 -3.42 -27.11
C GLN A 256 -13.45 -3.30 -27.84
N GLN A 257 -14.16 -2.18 -27.69
CA GLN A 257 -15.41 -1.91 -28.41
C GLN A 257 -15.21 -1.45 -29.86
N VAL A 258 -13.97 -1.15 -30.30
CA VAL A 258 -13.67 -0.56 -31.61
C VAL A 258 -13.13 -1.57 -32.63
N VAL A 259 -13.02 -2.86 -32.29
CA VAL A 259 -12.59 -3.90 -33.26
C VAL A 259 -13.74 -4.18 -34.26
N PRO A 260 -13.61 -3.88 -35.56
CA PRO A 260 -14.68 -4.11 -36.52
C PRO A 260 -14.88 -5.60 -36.77
N HIS A 261 -16.14 -6.05 -36.73
CA HIS A 261 -16.58 -7.36 -37.23
C HIS A 261 -16.06 -7.59 -38.67
N PRO A 262 -15.48 -8.75 -39.03
CA PRO A 262 -15.11 -9.03 -40.41
C PRO A 262 -16.38 -9.07 -41.26
N LYS A 263 -16.46 -8.21 -42.28
CA LYS A 263 -17.56 -8.22 -43.26
C LYS A 263 -17.58 -9.57 -43.98
N GLU A 264 -18.68 -10.31 -43.85
CA GLU A 264 -19.00 -11.46 -44.71
C GLU A 264 -18.92 -11.05 -46.18
N LYS A 265 -18.21 -11.84 -46.99
CA LYS A 265 -18.12 -11.65 -48.44
C LYS A 265 -19.48 -11.97 -49.08
N PRO A 266 -19.98 -11.19 -50.05
CA PRO A 266 -21.18 -11.55 -50.78
C PRO A 266 -20.91 -12.77 -51.66
N ASN A 267 -21.82 -13.75 -51.61
CA ASN A 267 -21.88 -14.90 -52.50
C ASN A 267 -22.32 -14.44 -53.90
N ASP A 268 -21.41 -14.41 -54.86
CA ASP A 268 -21.76 -14.29 -56.28
C ASP A 268 -22.23 -15.66 -56.79
N ASN A 269 -23.55 -15.83 -56.78
CA ASN A 269 -24.23 -16.94 -57.41
C ASN A 269 -24.40 -16.62 -58.91
N LYS A 270 -23.49 -17.10 -59.76
CA LYS A 270 -23.67 -17.10 -61.23
C LYS A 270 -24.56 -18.28 -61.62
N ASN A 271 -25.78 -17.98 -62.04
CA ASN A 271 -26.64 -18.89 -62.78
C ASN A 271 -27.11 -18.22 -64.07
N SER A 272 -26.99 -18.98 -65.17
CA SER A 272 -27.43 -18.73 -66.55
C SER A 272 -26.48 -17.95 -67.45
#